data_AF-A0A2I0P9I9-F1
#
_entry.id   AF-A0A2I0P9I9-F1
#
_cell.length_a   1.000
_cell.length_b   1.000
_cell.length_c   1.000
_cell.angle_alpha   90.00
_cell.angle_beta   90.00
_cell.angle_gamma   90.00
#
_symmetry.space_group_name_H-M   'P 1'
#
loop_
_entity.id
_entity.type
_entity.pdbx_description
1 polymer ?
#
loop_
_entity_poly.entity_id
_entity_poly.type
_entity_poly.pdbx_seq_one_letter_code
_entity_poly.pdbx_strand_id
1 'polypeptide(L)'
;MNILLFDPFNGAAGDMIIGTLLDLGADEEPVRTAMRSVVGEPTIERVDRSGIRAVQVKAHAPVDHRTLDEVLDRVAGSDAPAPARDMARRVFLRIHRAEESIHGPGAHFHEVGADDAVADVVGACTALHALGVDGVAVLPVALGRGFAVGAHGTFPIPAPATVAILAASDLATAPGNEERELCTPTGAALLAEFSTVRPEDLGSRTIRAVGYGAGSRNPAGKPNVLRSMLVATAGQVTGDRVDILETNVDDVTGEALAYTLGRLMEEGARDASAIPLVMKKGRSGHLVRVVCRPDATDNLVGVMARELGTLGIRCIPMVHRSVAERTVEAVTVTIRGREWMIDVKCGWSGKKITSFKAEYEQAAACARETGVPFREVAGTVEAAARRLFVERGVLAP
;
A
#
# COMPACT_ATOMS: atom_id res chain seq x y z
N MET A 1 0.70 -7.26 -7.57
CA MET A 1 1.96 -6.56 -7.29
C MET A 1 2.74 -7.40 -6.31
N ASN A 2 4.05 -7.50 -6.48
CA ASN A 2 4.97 -8.12 -5.54
C ASN A 2 5.40 -7.05 -4.54
N ILE A 3 4.88 -7.14 -3.32
CA ILE A 3 5.20 -6.21 -2.25
C ILE A 3 6.16 -6.90 -1.29
N LEU A 4 7.24 -6.22 -0.93
CA LEU A 4 8.09 -6.63 0.17
C LEU A 4 7.44 -6.20 1.49
N LEU A 5 7.22 -7.13 2.40
CA LEU A 5 6.75 -6.84 3.74
C LEU A 5 7.87 -7.09 4.75
N PHE A 6 8.39 -6.04 5.37
CA PHE A 6 9.26 -6.17 6.52
C PHE A 6 8.43 -6.43 7.78
N ASP A 7 8.86 -7.41 8.56
CA ASP A 7 8.31 -7.76 9.86
C ASP A 7 9.40 -7.63 10.94
N PRO A 8 9.67 -6.40 11.40
CA PRO A 8 10.68 -6.08 12.41
C PRO A 8 10.23 -6.42 13.84
N PHE A 9 9.68 -7.62 14.05
CA PHE A 9 9.20 -8.09 15.36
C PHE A 9 10.29 -8.16 16.45
N ASN A 10 11.56 -8.21 16.04
CA ASN A 10 12.72 -8.16 16.93
C ASN A 10 13.66 -6.99 16.59
N GLY A 11 13.10 -5.93 16.01
CA GLY A 11 13.85 -4.78 15.52
C GLY A 11 14.52 -5.01 14.17
N ALA A 12 15.47 -4.14 13.84
CA ALA A 12 16.17 -4.13 12.57
C ALA A 12 17.54 -3.42 12.68
N ALA A 13 18.51 -3.94 11.93
CA ALA A 13 19.82 -3.36 11.72
C ALA A 13 20.22 -3.50 10.24
N GLY A 14 21.26 -2.79 9.82
CA GLY A 14 21.73 -2.78 8.42
C GLY A 14 22.05 -4.19 7.91
N ASP A 15 22.93 -4.89 8.60
CA ASP A 15 23.26 -6.31 8.39
C ASP A 15 22.03 -7.23 8.27
N MET A 16 21.05 -7.06 9.17
CA MET A 16 19.81 -7.84 9.19
C MET A 16 18.94 -7.55 7.96
N ILE A 17 18.89 -6.30 7.49
CA ILE A 17 18.14 -5.92 6.28
C ILE A 17 18.79 -6.52 5.04
N ILE A 18 20.12 -6.49 4.93
CA ILE A 18 20.83 -7.15 3.81
C ILE A 18 20.55 -8.65 3.84
N GLY A 19 20.77 -9.29 5.00
CA GLY A 19 20.62 -10.73 5.15
C GLY A 19 19.21 -11.21 4.81
N THR A 20 18.17 -10.50 5.25
CA THR A 20 16.79 -10.92 4.96
C THR A 20 16.45 -10.79 3.47
N LEU A 21 16.98 -9.78 2.77
CA LEU A 21 16.77 -9.59 1.34
C LEU A 21 17.50 -10.64 0.49
N LEU A 22 18.73 -10.99 0.87
CA LEU A 22 19.49 -12.07 0.24
C LEU A 22 18.80 -13.43 0.44
N ASP A 23 18.35 -13.73 1.66
CA ASP A 23 17.62 -14.97 1.95
C ASP A 23 16.27 -15.05 1.20
N LEU A 24 15.67 -13.90 0.90
CA LEU A 24 14.44 -13.80 0.12
C LEU A 24 14.66 -14.01 -1.40
N GLY A 25 15.92 -13.95 -1.86
CA GLY A 25 16.31 -14.23 -3.25
C GLY A 25 16.89 -13.05 -4.04
N ALA A 26 17.30 -11.96 -3.37
CA ALA A 26 18.12 -10.94 -4.04
C ALA A 26 19.46 -11.53 -4.50
N ASP A 27 19.95 -11.10 -5.66
CA ASP A 27 21.25 -11.56 -6.18
C ASP A 27 22.40 -11.10 -5.27
N GLU A 28 23.23 -12.05 -4.84
CA GLU A 28 24.31 -11.82 -3.89
C GLU A 28 25.51 -11.08 -4.51
N GLU A 29 25.82 -11.34 -5.79
CA GLU A 29 27.03 -10.80 -6.43
C GLU A 29 27.03 -9.27 -6.57
N PRO A 30 25.93 -8.63 -7.00
CA PRO A 30 25.84 -7.17 -6.99
C PRO A 30 26.00 -6.57 -5.59
N VAL A 31 25.41 -7.21 -4.57
CA VAL A 31 25.47 -6.74 -3.18
C VAL A 31 26.91 -6.84 -2.65
N ARG A 32 27.56 -7.98 -2.86
CA ARG A 32 28.96 -8.22 -2.49
C ARG A 32 29.89 -7.20 -3.16
N THR A 33 29.70 -6.97 -4.46
CA THR A 33 30.49 -6.00 -5.23
C THR A 33 30.32 -4.58 -4.70
N ALA A 34 29.07 -4.15 -4.46
CA ALA A 34 28.77 -2.84 -3.92
C ALA A 34 29.41 -2.62 -2.53
N MET A 35 29.26 -3.58 -1.61
CA MET A 35 29.87 -3.50 -0.27
C MET A 35 31.41 -3.50 -0.32
N ARG A 36 32.00 -4.33 -1.17
CA ARG A 36 33.47 -4.37 -1.38
C ARG A 36 34.02 -3.04 -1.86
N SER A 37 33.30 -2.33 -2.71
CA SER A 37 33.76 -1.06 -3.30
C SER A 37 33.88 0.08 -2.27
N VAL A 38 33.15 0.02 -1.15
CA VAL A 38 33.14 1.09 -0.14
C VAL A 38 34.01 0.79 1.07
N VAL A 39 34.18 -0.48 1.43
CA VAL A 39 34.94 -0.88 2.62
C VAL A 39 35.87 -2.06 2.33
N GLY A 40 35.30 -3.21 1.98
CA GLY A 40 36.03 -4.47 1.89
C GLY A 40 35.11 -5.67 1.69
N GLU A 41 35.71 -6.84 1.50
CA GLU A 41 34.99 -8.07 1.17
C GLU A 41 34.07 -8.51 2.33
N PRO A 42 32.74 -8.53 2.15
CA PRO A 42 31.83 -8.91 3.22
C PRO A 42 31.81 -10.43 3.41
N THR A 43 31.64 -10.87 4.64
CA THR A 43 31.25 -12.27 4.92
C THR A 43 29.73 -12.38 4.85
N ILE A 44 29.24 -13.31 4.02
CA ILE A 44 27.83 -13.65 3.88
C ILE A 44 27.74 -15.15 4.15
N GLU A 45 27.04 -15.53 5.22
CA GLU A 45 26.98 -16.93 5.65
C GLU A 45 25.59 -17.31 6.18
N ARG A 46 25.21 -18.58 6.01
CA ARG A 46 23.98 -19.12 6.62
C ARG A 46 24.27 -19.54 8.05
N VAL A 47 23.42 -19.08 8.97
CA VAL A 47 23.53 -19.33 10.41
C VAL A 47 22.22 -19.85 10.99
N ASP A 48 22.32 -20.52 12.13
CA ASP A 48 21.16 -20.83 12.97
C ASP A 48 21.00 -19.76 14.06
N ARG A 49 19.76 -19.32 14.26
CA ARG A 49 19.34 -18.45 15.36
C ARG A 49 18.14 -19.08 16.05
N SER A 50 18.40 -19.89 17.08
CA SER A 50 17.37 -20.58 17.85
C SER A 50 16.43 -21.42 16.97
N GLY A 51 17.00 -22.18 16.02
CA GLY A 51 16.26 -23.04 15.10
C GLY A 51 15.76 -22.35 13.83
N ILE A 52 15.97 -21.03 13.69
CA ILE A 52 15.70 -20.30 12.44
C ILE A 52 16.98 -20.20 11.63
N ARG A 53 16.95 -20.78 10.42
CA ARG A 53 17.99 -20.57 9.42
C ARG A 53 17.88 -19.16 8.86
N ALA A 54 18.97 -18.41 8.90
CA ALA A 54 19.03 -17.01 8.47
C ALA A 54 20.36 -16.72 7.76
N VAL A 55 20.43 -15.64 7.00
CA VAL A 55 21.68 -15.13 6.41
C VAL A 55 22.26 -14.05 7.33
N GLN A 56 23.52 -14.22 7.72
CA GLN A 56 24.30 -13.23 8.45
C GLN A 56 25.25 -12.53 7.46
N VAL A 57 25.32 -11.20 7.55
CA VAL A 57 26.23 -10.37 6.77
C VAL A 57 27.18 -9.63 7.71
N LYS A 58 28.46 -9.52 7.36
CA LYS A 58 29.50 -8.79 8.11
C LYS A 58 30.37 -8.00 7.14
N ALA A 59 30.41 -6.68 7.27
CA ALA A 59 31.17 -5.79 6.38
C ALA A 59 32.68 -5.71 6.66
N HIS A 60 33.13 -6.12 7.87
CA HIS A 60 34.54 -6.10 8.30
C HIS A 60 35.23 -4.73 8.11
N ALA A 61 34.57 -3.64 8.53
CA ALA A 61 35.18 -2.32 8.45
C ALA A 61 36.05 -1.99 9.67
N PRO A 62 37.10 -1.17 9.49
CA PRO A 62 37.71 -0.46 10.61
C PRO A 62 36.70 0.55 11.19
N VAL A 63 36.78 0.76 12.50
CA VAL A 63 36.02 1.83 13.15
C VAL A 63 36.73 3.15 12.85
N ASP A 64 36.28 3.82 11.79
CA ASP A 64 36.72 5.16 11.41
C ASP A 64 35.50 6.08 11.28
N HIS A 65 35.59 7.31 11.80
CA HIS A 65 34.46 8.24 11.81
C HIS A 65 34.57 9.20 10.63
N ARG A 66 33.57 9.15 9.74
CA ARG A 66 33.50 9.98 8.55
C ARG A 66 32.56 11.17 8.74
N THR A 67 32.87 12.28 8.07
CA THR A 67 31.93 13.38 7.84
C THR A 67 30.84 12.96 6.84
N LEU A 68 29.72 13.69 6.80
CA LEU A 68 28.65 13.42 5.83
C LEU A 68 29.17 13.51 4.39
N ASP A 69 29.97 14.53 4.07
CA ASP A 69 30.49 14.73 2.72
C ASP A 69 31.36 13.53 2.28
N GLU A 70 32.24 13.05 3.16
CA GLU A 70 33.05 11.85 2.88
C GLU A 70 32.21 10.58 2.68
N VAL A 71 31.13 10.42 3.46
CA VAL A 71 30.19 9.31 3.29
C VAL A 71 29.48 9.40 1.93
N LEU A 72 29.00 10.59 1.57
CA LEU A 72 28.29 10.81 0.31
C LEU A 72 29.21 10.61 -0.91
N ASP A 73 30.47 11.04 -0.83
CA ASP A 73 31.48 10.82 -1.86
C ASP A 73 31.76 9.32 -2.04
N ARG A 74 31.87 8.56 -0.95
CA ARG A 74 32.02 7.09 -0.99
C ARG A 74 30.81 6.41 -1.61
N VAL A 75 29.60 6.80 -1.23
CA VAL A 75 28.36 6.26 -1.84
C VAL A 75 28.33 6.57 -3.33
N ALA A 76 28.69 7.79 -3.73
CA ALA A 76 28.72 8.21 -5.14
C ALA A 76 29.75 7.41 -5.96
N GLY A 77 30.92 7.13 -5.37
CA GLY A 77 32.00 6.35 -5.98
C GLY A 77 31.85 4.83 -5.90
N SER A 78 30.81 4.32 -5.23
CA SER A 78 30.57 2.87 -5.12
C SER A 78 30.18 2.21 -6.44
N ASP A 79 30.41 0.90 -6.53
CA ASP A 79 29.98 0.04 -7.65
C ASP A 79 28.48 -0.30 -7.62
N ALA A 80 27.70 0.34 -6.73
CA ALA A 80 26.26 0.13 -6.64
C ALA A 80 25.52 0.75 -7.84
N PRO A 81 24.41 0.13 -8.29
CA PRO A 81 23.54 0.72 -9.32
C PRO A 81 23.11 2.14 -8.96
N ALA A 82 22.94 3.02 -9.94
CA ALA A 82 22.57 4.42 -9.71
C ALA A 82 21.31 4.58 -8.82
N PRO A 83 20.21 3.81 -9.02
CA PRO A 83 19.05 3.88 -8.12
C PRO A 83 19.38 3.49 -6.67
N ALA A 84 20.29 2.55 -6.46
CA ALA A 84 20.74 2.14 -5.13
C ALA A 84 21.59 3.21 -4.45
N ARG A 85 22.47 3.90 -5.20
CA ARG A 85 23.25 5.05 -4.70
C ARG A 85 22.34 6.20 -4.29
N ASP A 86 21.30 6.48 -5.08
CA ASP A 86 20.33 7.53 -4.75
C ASP A 86 19.53 7.20 -3.49
N MET A 87 19.12 5.93 -3.31
CA MET A 87 18.49 5.46 -2.06
C MET A 87 19.45 5.63 -0.87
N ALA A 88 20.68 5.14 -0.99
CA ALA A 88 21.69 5.22 0.06
C ALA A 88 21.97 6.66 0.49
N ARG A 89 22.07 7.59 -0.47
CA ARG A 89 22.21 9.03 -0.20
C ARG A 89 21.05 9.55 0.65
N ARG A 90 19.80 9.19 0.35
CA ARG A 90 18.62 9.64 1.12
C ARG A 90 18.59 9.04 2.52
N VAL A 91 19.05 7.79 2.69
CA VAL A 91 19.22 7.15 4.00
C VAL A 91 20.21 7.94 4.87
N PHE A 92 21.39 8.27 4.35
CA PHE A 92 22.38 9.07 5.10
C PHE A 92 21.90 10.48 5.42
N LEU A 93 21.19 11.14 4.49
CA LEU A 93 20.59 12.44 4.77
C LEU A 93 19.51 12.36 5.87
N ARG A 94 18.75 11.27 5.95
CA ARG A 94 17.77 11.06 7.03
C ARG A 94 18.45 10.87 8.37
N ILE A 95 19.51 10.07 8.42
CA ILE A 95 20.32 9.88 9.62
C ILE A 95 20.93 11.22 10.06
N HIS A 96 21.55 11.95 9.14
CA HIS A 96 22.19 13.23 9.45
C HIS A 96 21.20 14.24 10.06
N ARG A 97 20.00 14.38 9.48
CA ARG A 97 18.95 15.25 10.05
C ARG A 97 18.55 14.84 11.46
N ALA A 98 18.50 13.54 11.74
CA ALA A 98 18.20 13.04 13.07
C ALA A 98 19.33 13.38 14.06
N GLU A 99 20.59 13.16 13.68
CA GLU A 99 21.77 13.52 14.48
C GLU A 99 21.82 15.03 14.78
N GLU A 100 21.63 15.88 13.76
CA GLU A 100 21.58 17.34 13.95
C GLU A 100 20.44 17.78 14.88
N SER A 101 19.29 17.10 14.84
CA SER A 101 18.17 17.43 15.74
C SER A 101 18.46 17.14 17.21
N ILE A 102 19.39 16.22 17.50
CA ILE A 102 19.75 15.78 18.85
C ILE A 102 20.97 16.54 19.36
N HIS A 103 21.98 16.69 18.51
CA HIS A 103 23.30 17.20 18.89
C HIS A 103 23.55 18.66 18.46
N GLY A 104 22.65 19.23 17.65
CA GLY A 104 22.76 20.59 17.12
C GLY A 104 23.44 20.67 15.75
N PRO A 105 23.47 21.88 15.15
CA PRO A 105 24.03 22.08 13.80
C PRO A 105 25.51 21.71 13.73
N GLY A 106 25.91 20.97 12.69
CA GLY A 106 27.31 20.55 12.50
C GLY A 106 27.72 19.35 13.36
N ALA A 107 26.77 18.60 13.91
CA ALA A 107 27.04 17.33 14.56
C ALA A 107 27.73 16.35 13.58
N HIS A 108 28.87 15.81 14.01
CA HIS A 108 29.56 14.74 13.28
C HIS A 108 28.85 13.41 13.50
N PHE A 109 28.99 12.48 12.55
CA PHE A 109 28.47 11.14 12.74
C PHE A 109 29.27 10.40 13.82
N HIS A 110 28.65 10.23 14.99
CA HIS A 110 29.31 9.54 16.09
C HIS A 110 29.04 8.03 16.10
N GLU A 111 27.86 7.57 15.68
CA GLU A 111 27.54 6.13 15.63
C GLU A 111 27.29 5.59 14.22
N VAL A 112 26.97 6.45 13.24
CA VAL A 112 26.47 6.03 11.91
C VAL A 112 27.39 6.40 10.74
N GLY A 113 28.52 7.05 11.02
CA GLY A 113 29.55 7.41 10.04
C GLY A 113 30.69 6.40 9.98
N ALA A 114 30.54 5.28 10.69
CA ALA A 114 31.46 4.16 10.61
C ALA A 114 31.38 3.52 9.23
N ASP A 115 32.53 3.07 8.73
CA ASP A 115 32.64 2.40 7.44
C ASP A 115 31.66 1.18 7.35
N ASP A 116 31.40 0.47 8.45
CA ASP A 116 30.40 -0.62 8.53
C ASP A 116 28.99 -0.14 8.14
N ALA A 117 28.57 1.05 8.59
CA ALA A 117 27.27 1.61 8.25
C ALA A 117 27.17 2.00 6.77
N VAL A 118 28.29 2.44 6.16
CA VAL A 118 28.38 2.72 4.71
C VAL A 118 28.17 1.45 3.91
N ALA A 119 28.88 0.38 4.25
CA ALA A 119 28.71 -0.92 3.61
C ALA A 119 27.28 -1.46 3.80
N ASP A 120 26.72 -1.35 5.01
CA ASP A 120 25.38 -1.84 5.31
C ASP A 120 24.29 -1.12 4.50
N VAL A 121 24.34 0.22 4.44
CA VAL A 121 23.35 1.02 3.72
C VAL A 121 23.44 0.77 2.21
N VAL A 122 24.66 0.75 1.65
CA VAL A 122 24.89 0.49 0.23
C VAL A 122 24.47 -0.94 -0.14
N GLY A 123 24.82 -1.92 0.70
CA GLY A 123 24.42 -3.31 0.52
C GLY A 123 22.90 -3.48 0.57
N ALA A 124 22.22 -2.87 1.54
CA ALA A 124 20.77 -2.98 1.69
C ALA A 124 20.03 -2.35 0.51
N CYS A 125 20.46 -1.16 0.06
CA CYS A 125 19.87 -0.48 -1.08
C CYS A 125 20.08 -1.28 -2.38
N THR A 126 21.26 -1.89 -2.55
CA THR A 126 21.57 -2.75 -3.70
C THR A 126 20.73 -4.03 -3.69
N ALA A 127 20.58 -4.66 -2.53
CA ALA A 127 19.78 -5.87 -2.37
C ALA A 127 18.30 -5.60 -2.66
N LEU A 128 17.75 -4.47 -2.19
CA LEU A 128 16.37 -4.08 -2.47
C LEU A 128 16.16 -3.82 -3.97
N HIS A 129 17.10 -3.09 -4.59
CA HIS A 129 17.05 -2.82 -6.03
C HIS A 129 17.08 -4.11 -6.86
N ALA A 130 17.97 -5.04 -6.51
CA ALA A 130 18.11 -6.34 -7.19
C ALA A 130 16.86 -7.21 -7.05
N LEU A 131 16.15 -7.12 -5.92
CA LEU A 131 14.91 -7.87 -5.69
C LEU A 131 13.76 -7.41 -6.60
N GLY A 132 13.78 -6.16 -7.09
CA GLY A 132 12.85 -5.68 -8.12
C GLY A 132 11.38 -5.69 -7.70
N VAL A 133 11.09 -5.33 -6.43
CA VAL A 133 9.73 -5.29 -5.90
C VAL A 133 8.95 -4.04 -6.32
N ASP A 134 7.62 -4.16 -6.40
CA ASP A 134 6.73 -3.06 -6.80
C ASP A 134 6.52 -2.03 -5.67
N GLY A 135 6.82 -2.42 -4.43
CA GLY A 135 6.69 -1.57 -3.26
C GLY A 135 7.09 -2.29 -1.98
N VAL A 136 7.23 -1.53 -0.90
CA VAL A 136 7.62 -2.04 0.41
C VAL A 136 6.65 -1.53 1.46
N ALA A 137 6.24 -2.42 2.34
CA ALA A 137 5.51 -2.09 3.55
C ALA A 137 6.29 -2.58 4.77
N VAL A 138 6.18 -1.84 5.87
CA VAL A 138 6.89 -2.12 7.13
C VAL A 138 5.86 -2.29 8.23
N LEU A 139 5.75 -3.49 8.80
CA LEU A 139 4.95 -3.74 10.00
C LEU A 139 5.55 -2.99 11.21
N PRO A 140 4.78 -2.81 12.30
CA PRO A 140 5.26 -2.05 13.46
C PRO A 140 6.65 -2.46 13.94
N VAL A 141 7.56 -1.49 14.04
CA VAL A 141 8.96 -1.68 14.43
C VAL A 141 9.06 -1.97 15.92
N ALA A 142 9.54 -3.16 16.30
CA ALA A 142 9.75 -3.49 17.70
C ALA A 142 10.95 -2.73 18.26
N LEU A 143 10.73 -2.03 19.37
CA LEU A 143 11.71 -1.16 20.02
C LEU A 143 12.25 -1.75 21.32
N GLY A 144 13.53 -1.52 21.59
CA GLY A 144 14.16 -1.90 22.85
C GLY A 144 13.77 -1.01 24.03
N ARG A 145 14.19 -1.37 25.24
CA ARG A 145 14.10 -0.51 26.44
C ARG A 145 15.40 -0.52 27.24
N GLY A 146 15.50 0.36 28.23
CA GLY A 146 16.64 0.42 29.15
C GLY A 146 17.65 1.50 28.76
N PHE A 147 18.93 1.23 29.00
CA PHE A 147 20.03 2.16 28.72
C PHE A 147 21.17 1.45 28.01
N ALA A 148 21.85 2.15 27.10
CA ALA A 148 23.06 1.69 26.43
C ALA A 148 24.22 2.63 26.77
N VAL A 149 25.44 2.09 26.77
CA VAL A 149 26.67 2.86 26.92
C VAL A 149 27.30 3.00 25.54
N GLY A 150 27.54 4.22 25.09
CA GLY A 150 28.29 4.50 23.87
C GLY A 150 29.25 5.67 24.05
N ALA A 151 29.69 6.26 22.95
CA ALA A 151 30.77 7.26 22.94
C ALA A 151 30.44 8.52 23.76
N HIS A 152 29.15 8.87 23.89
CA HIS A 152 28.67 10.03 24.65
C HIS A 152 28.19 9.68 26.06
N GLY A 153 28.54 8.49 26.56
CA GLY A 153 28.13 8.00 27.87
C GLY A 153 26.88 7.12 27.78
N THR A 154 26.08 7.16 28.85
CA THR A 154 24.90 6.30 28.98
C THR A 154 23.65 7.02 28.48
N PHE A 155 22.96 6.44 27.50
CA PHE A 155 21.76 7.00 26.88
C PHE A 155 20.56 6.04 26.94
N PRO A 156 19.32 6.56 26.92
CA PRO A 156 18.14 5.71 26.94
C PRO A 156 18.00 4.91 25.64
N ILE A 157 17.34 3.76 25.75
CA ILE A 157 16.92 2.93 24.62
C ILE A 157 15.41 3.08 24.47
N PRO A 158 14.89 3.36 23.26
CA PRO A 158 15.61 3.39 21.97
C PRO A 158 16.60 4.54 21.85
N ALA A 159 17.69 4.33 21.09
CA ALA A 159 18.72 5.35 20.93
C ALA A 159 18.12 6.67 20.39
N PRO A 160 18.61 7.84 20.84
CA PRO A 160 18.05 9.13 20.45
C PRO A 160 17.89 9.30 18.93
N ALA A 161 18.90 8.90 18.15
CA ALA A 161 18.87 8.97 16.68
C ALA A 161 17.76 8.09 16.09
N THR A 162 17.58 6.87 16.60
CA THR A 162 16.48 5.97 16.23
C THR A 162 15.12 6.63 16.50
N VAL A 163 14.94 7.27 17.66
CA VAL A 163 13.68 7.96 18.00
C VAL A 163 13.42 9.13 17.05
N ALA A 164 14.42 9.96 16.77
CA ALA A 164 14.28 11.11 15.87
C ALA A 164 13.95 10.67 14.43
N ILE A 165 14.58 9.59 13.94
CA ILE A 165 14.27 8.99 12.63
C ILE A 165 12.82 8.53 12.57
N LEU A 166 12.36 7.78 13.57
CA LEU A 166 11.01 7.23 13.62
C LEU A 166 9.96 8.35 13.74
N ALA A 167 10.22 9.37 14.56
CA ALA A 167 9.33 10.52 14.73
C ALA A 167 9.19 11.35 13.44
N ALA A 168 10.22 11.38 12.60
CA ALA A 168 10.19 12.03 11.28
C ALA A 168 9.66 11.10 10.16
N SER A 169 9.15 9.92 10.51
CA SER A 169 8.64 8.92 9.56
C SER A 169 7.18 8.56 9.84
N ASP A 170 6.54 7.89 8.89
CA ASP A 170 5.20 7.31 9.04
C ASP A 170 5.23 5.88 9.62
N LEU A 171 6.38 5.40 10.12
CA LEU A 171 6.51 4.04 10.63
C LEU A 171 5.82 3.86 11.99
N ALA A 172 4.92 2.89 12.08
CA ALA A 172 4.37 2.46 13.35
C ALA A 172 5.45 1.76 14.20
N THR A 173 5.34 1.90 15.53
CA THR A 173 6.26 1.28 16.48
C THR A 173 5.52 0.38 17.46
N ALA A 174 6.17 -0.68 17.92
CA ALA A 174 5.66 -1.58 18.95
C ALA A 174 6.65 -1.69 20.12
N PRO A 175 6.18 -1.84 21.37
CA PRO A 175 7.05 -2.10 22.50
C PRO A 175 7.70 -3.48 22.35
N GLY A 176 9.02 -3.54 22.43
CA GLY A 176 9.77 -4.79 22.51
C GLY A 176 9.99 -5.23 23.96
N ASN A 177 10.42 -6.48 24.12
CA ASN A 177 10.58 -7.13 25.42
C ASN A 177 12.04 -7.23 25.90
N GLU A 178 13.01 -6.64 25.19
CA GLU A 178 14.44 -6.72 25.51
C GLU A 178 14.99 -5.42 26.12
N GLU A 179 15.84 -5.56 27.13
CA GLU A 179 16.58 -4.46 27.78
C GLU A 179 17.87 -4.13 27.02
N ARG A 180 17.72 -3.90 25.72
CA ARG A 180 18.80 -3.50 24.81
C ARG A 180 18.22 -2.95 23.53
N GLU A 181 19.07 -2.34 22.72
CA GLU A 181 18.67 -1.85 21.40
C GLU A 181 18.29 -3.02 20.50
N LEU A 182 17.11 -2.89 19.87
CA LEU A 182 16.56 -3.83 18.89
C LEU A 182 16.56 -3.23 17.49
N CYS A 183 16.14 -1.96 17.38
CA CYS A 183 16.22 -1.20 16.14
C CYS A 183 17.33 -0.16 16.27
N THR A 184 18.33 -0.28 15.40
CA THR A 184 19.45 0.67 15.30
C THR A 184 19.06 1.90 14.48
N PRO A 185 19.79 3.03 14.58
CA PRO A 185 19.53 4.19 13.73
C PRO A 185 19.59 3.85 12.23
N THR A 186 20.58 3.04 11.82
CA THR A 186 20.71 2.55 10.44
C THR A 186 19.51 1.73 10.00
N GLY A 187 19.07 0.79 10.83
CA GLY A 187 17.89 -0.03 10.56
C GLY A 187 16.62 0.79 10.40
N ALA A 188 16.40 1.75 11.31
CA ALA A 188 15.25 2.66 11.24
C ALA A 188 15.29 3.53 9.97
N ALA A 189 16.45 4.08 9.62
CA ALA A 189 16.60 4.93 8.44
C ALA A 189 16.35 4.17 7.13
N LEU A 190 16.84 2.93 7.03
CA LEU A 190 16.60 2.04 5.89
C LEU A 190 15.13 1.68 5.77
N LEU A 191 14.48 1.23 6.86
CA LEU A 191 13.06 0.91 6.84
C LEU A 191 12.21 2.13 6.46
N ALA A 192 12.54 3.32 6.99
CA ALA A 192 11.83 4.55 6.68
C ALA A 192 12.03 5.01 5.23
N GLU A 193 13.16 4.66 4.60
CA GLU A 193 13.43 4.97 3.20
C GLU A 193 12.72 4.00 2.28
N PHE A 194 12.71 2.72 2.65
CA PHE A 194 12.15 1.68 1.81
C PHE A 194 10.64 1.72 1.81
N SER A 195 9.99 2.12 2.91
CA SER A 195 8.54 2.15 3.04
C SER A 195 7.86 3.03 1.98
N THR A 196 7.12 2.41 1.06
CA THR A 196 6.35 3.08 0.01
C THR A 196 4.84 2.81 0.08
N VAL A 197 4.43 1.79 0.83
CA VAL A 197 3.03 1.37 0.97
C VAL A 197 2.71 1.20 2.44
N ARG A 198 1.56 1.71 2.88
CA ARG A 198 1.10 1.52 4.25
C ARG A 198 0.59 0.09 4.44
N PRO A 199 0.98 -0.63 5.50
CA PRO A 199 0.53 -2.01 5.72
C PRO A 199 -0.99 -2.19 5.76
N GLU A 200 -1.74 -1.18 6.21
CA GLU A 200 -3.21 -1.15 6.25
C GLU A 200 -3.85 -1.13 4.85
N ASP A 201 -3.15 -0.60 3.84
CA ASP A 201 -3.62 -0.58 2.45
C ASP A 201 -3.45 -1.95 1.79
N LEU A 202 -2.60 -2.82 2.36
CA LEU A 202 -2.42 -4.19 1.90
C LEU A 202 -3.63 -5.03 2.33
N GLY A 203 -4.55 -5.24 1.40
CA GLY A 203 -5.65 -6.20 1.57
C GLY A 203 -5.18 -7.67 1.64
N SER A 204 -6.05 -8.59 1.24
CA SER A 204 -5.70 -10.03 1.19
C SER A 204 -4.45 -10.26 0.35
N ARG A 205 -3.51 -11.03 0.91
CA ARG A 205 -2.18 -11.26 0.34
C ARG A 205 -1.76 -12.71 0.51
N THR A 206 -0.98 -13.21 -0.44
CA THR A 206 -0.38 -14.54 -0.40
C THR A 206 1.11 -14.41 -0.20
N ILE A 207 1.66 -15.04 0.84
CA ILE A 207 3.10 -15.12 1.06
C ILE A 207 3.70 -16.03 -0.02
N ARG A 208 4.67 -15.51 -0.78
CA ARG A 208 5.38 -16.22 -1.86
C ARG A 208 6.75 -16.70 -1.44
N ALA A 209 7.45 -15.89 -0.65
CA ALA A 209 8.75 -16.21 -0.09
C ALA A 209 8.89 -15.57 1.29
N VAL A 210 9.78 -16.13 2.11
CA VAL A 210 10.15 -15.62 3.43
C VAL A 210 11.66 -15.61 3.52
N GLY A 211 12.24 -14.51 4.00
CA GLY A 211 13.67 -14.37 4.22
C GLY A 211 13.95 -14.00 5.67
N TYR A 212 15.07 -14.49 6.21
CA TYR A 212 15.53 -14.16 7.55
C TYR A 212 16.96 -13.61 7.52
N GLY A 213 17.14 -12.40 8.05
CA GLY A 213 18.45 -11.78 8.23
C GLY A 213 18.86 -11.82 9.68
N ALA A 214 20.00 -12.41 9.98
CA ALA A 214 20.51 -12.56 11.34
C ALA A 214 21.36 -11.37 11.76
N GLY A 215 21.09 -10.84 12.95
CA GLY A 215 21.97 -9.84 13.55
C GLY A 215 23.26 -10.47 14.08
N SER A 216 24.23 -9.61 14.37
CA SER A 216 25.52 -9.98 14.97
C SER A 216 25.42 -10.82 16.25
N ARG A 217 24.47 -10.49 17.14
CA ARG A 217 24.26 -11.19 18.43
C ARG A 217 23.49 -12.51 18.25
N ASN A 218 23.78 -13.49 19.10
CA ASN A 218 23.07 -14.78 19.15
C ASN A 218 22.68 -15.17 20.60
N PRO A 219 21.67 -14.51 21.21
CA PRO A 219 21.24 -14.84 22.56
C PRO A 219 20.60 -16.23 22.63
N ALA A 220 20.89 -16.97 23.71
CA ALA A 220 20.34 -18.31 23.90
C ALA A 220 18.80 -18.29 23.98
N GLY A 221 18.14 -19.14 23.20
CA GLY A 221 16.70 -19.33 23.22
C GLY A 221 15.88 -18.18 22.61
N LYS A 222 16.51 -17.19 21.96
CA LYS A 222 15.83 -16.07 21.31
C LYS A 222 16.40 -15.83 19.91
N PRO A 223 15.58 -15.89 18.83
CA PRO A 223 16.07 -15.67 17.48
C PRO A 223 16.32 -14.18 17.23
N ASN A 224 17.59 -13.77 17.16
CA ASN A 224 17.98 -12.42 16.75
C ASN A 224 17.97 -12.29 15.21
N VAL A 225 16.77 -12.19 14.64
CA VAL A 225 16.55 -12.14 13.20
C VAL A 225 15.51 -11.09 12.82
N LEU A 226 15.65 -10.52 11.62
CA LEU A 226 14.62 -9.75 10.93
C LEU A 226 13.94 -10.67 9.93
N ARG A 227 12.61 -10.69 9.94
CA ARG A 227 11.81 -11.40 8.94
C ARG A 227 11.38 -10.43 7.84
N SER A 228 11.49 -10.89 6.60
CA SER A 228 10.81 -10.26 5.46
C SER A 228 9.99 -11.30 4.72
N MET A 229 8.93 -10.85 4.06
CA MET A 229 8.04 -11.69 3.27
C MET A 229 7.81 -11.04 1.92
N LEU A 230 8.02 -11.79 0.84
CA LEU A 230 7.55 -11.38 -0.47
C LEU A 230 6.08 -11.77 -0.57
N VAL A 231 5.19 -10.79 -0.63
CA VAL A 231 3.76 -11.04 -0.71
C VAL A 231 3.24 -10.66 -2.09
N ALA A 232 2.53 -11.60 -2.71
CA ALA A 232 1.71 -11.28 -3.87
C ALA A 232 0.41 -10.70 -3.35
N THR A 233 0.20 -9.42 -3.61
CA THR A 233 -1.15 -8.88 -3.64
C THR A 233 -1.76 -9.35 -4.96
N ALA A 234 -3.02 -9.76 -4.94
CA ALA A 234 -3.79 -9.81 -6.17
C ALA A 234 -3.73 -8.38 -6.71
N GLY A 235 -2.84 -8.15 -7.69
CA GLY A 235 -2.56 -6.82 -8.21
C GLY A 235 -3.89 -6.22 -8.53
N GLN A 236 -4.22 -5.09 -7.89
CA GLN A 236 -5.56 -4.53 -7.76
C GLN A 236 -6.49 -5.21 -8.77
N VAL A 237 -7.19 -6.27 -8.35
CA VAL A 237 -8.50 -6.42 -8.95
C VAL A 237 -9.09 -5.06 -8.63
N THR A 238 -9.38 -4.28 -9.65
CA THR A 238 -10.27 -3.12 -9.64
C THR A 238 -11.67 -3.59 -9.20
N GLY A 239 -11.72 -4.42 -8.15
CA GLY A 239 -12.85 -4.78 -7.35
C GLY A 239 -13.09 -3.55 -6.53
N ASP A 240 -13.87 -2.70 -7.17
CA ASP A 240 -14.41 -1.45 -6.73
C ASP A 240 -14.88 -1.53 -5.27
N ARG A 241 -13.98 -1.35 -4.31
CA ARG A 241 -14.33 -1.50 -2.89
C ARG A 241 -15.35 -0.44 -2.54
N VAL A 242 -16.38 -0.87 -1.83
CA VAL A 242 -17.45 0.01 -1.38
C VAL A 242 -17.72 -0.22 0.08
N ASP A 243 -18.09 0.85 0.76
CA ASP A 243 -18.68 0.79 2.08
C ASP A 243 -20.20 0.76 1.91
N ILE A 244 -20.86 -0.01 2.78
CA ILE A 244 -22.32 -0.08 2.84
C ILE A 244 -22.77 0.59 4.13
N LEU A 245 -23.52 1.68 4.00
CA LEU A 245 -24.09 2.42 5.11
C LEU A 245 -25.56 2.07 5.25
N GLU A 246 -25.99 1.75 6.47
CA GLU A 246 -27.34 1.27 6.75
C GLU A 246 -27.93 1.92 8.01
N THR A 247 -29.17 2.38 7.92
CA THR A 247 -29.95 2.82 9.07
C THR A 247 -31.42 2.49 8.90
N ASN A 248 -32.12 2.26 10.01
CA ASN A 248 -33.56 1.97 10.00
C ASN A 248 -34.30 3.22 10.47
N VAL A 249 -35.36 3.60 9.75
CA VAL A 249 -36.19 4.77 10.07
C VAL A 249 -37.66 4.38 10.10
N ASP A 250 -38.40 4.78 11.13
CA ASP A 250 -39.85 4.56 11.31
C ASP A 250 -40.66 5.86 11.45
N ASP A 251 -40.01 7.01 11.45
CA ASP A 251 -40.58 8.35 11.66
C ASP A 251 -40.27 9.33 10.52
N VAL A 252 -39.66 8.85 9.42
CA VAL A 252 -39.31 9.66 8.24
C VAL A 252 -40.40 9.54 7.18
N THR A 253 -40.83 10.67 6.61
CA THR A 253 -41.82 10.71 5.53
C THR A 253 -41.25 10.24 4.19
N GLY A 254 -42.13 9.85 3.26
CA GLY A 254 -41.72 9.49 1.90
C GLY A 254 -41.03 10.64 1.15
N GLU A 255 -41.44 11.89 1.40
CA GLU A 255 -40.82 13.09 0.81
C GLU A 255 -39.38 13.27 1.29
N ALA A 256 -39.14 13.13 2.60
CA ALA A 256 -37.81 13.21 3.17
C ALA A 256 -36.90 12.07 2.68
N LEU A 257 -37.44 10.86 2.54
CA LEU A 257 -36.71 9.73 1.93
C LEU A 257 -36.30 10.05 0.49
N ALA A 258 -37.24 10.50 -0.34
CA ALA A 258 -36.96 10.82 -1.75
C ALA A 258 -35.90 11.93 -1.89
N TYR A 259 -36.02 13.00 -1.10
CA TYR A 259 -35.02 14.08 -1.07
C TYR A 259 -33.64 13.57 -0.64
N THR A 260 -33.58 12.78 0.43
CA THR A 260 -32.32 12.25 0.96
C THR A 260 -31.63 11.35 -0.06
N LEU A 261 -32.37 10.45 -0.73
CA LEU A 261 -31.80 9.56 -1.74
C LEU A 261 -31.20 10.34 -2.91
N GLY A 262 -31.89 11.36 -3.42
CA GLY A 262 -31.35 12.23 -4.47
C GLY A 262 -30.06 12.92 -4.04
N ARG A 263 -30.07 13.53 -2.86
CA ARG A 263 -28.91 14.23 -2.32
C ARG A 263 -27.71 13.31 -2.08
N LEU A 264 -27.93 12.09 -1.59
CA LEU A 264 -26.86 11.10 -1.43
C LEU A 264 -26.19 10.77 -2.76
N MET A 265 -26.96 10.64 -3.84
CA MET A 265 -26.42 10.41 -5.19
C MET A 265 -25.61 11.61 -5.68
N GLU A 266 -26.07 12.85 -5.44
CA GLU A 266 -25.34 14.08 -5.76
C GLU A 266 -24.02 14.20 -4.99
N GLU A 267 -23.99 13.77 -3.73
CA GLU A 267 -22.84 13.79 -2.83
C GLU A 267 -21.87 12.61 -3.03
N GLY A 268 -22.06 11.82 -4.09
CA GLY A 268 -21.12 10.79 -4.51
C GLY A 268 -21.43 9.36 -4.06
N ALA A 269 -22.66 9.09 -3.58
CA ALA A 269 -23.12 7.71 -3.43
C ALA A 269 -23.16 7.01 -4.80
N ARG A 270 -22.79 5.74 -4.81
CA ARG A 270 -22.88 4.88 -6.00
C ARG A 270 -24.26 4.28 -6.18
N ASP A 271 -24.92 4.04 -5.06
CA ASP A 271 -26.29 3.57 -5.00
C ASP A 271 -26.90 4.01 -3.68
N ALA A 272 -28.18 4.34 -3.69
CA ALA A 272 -28.95 4.70 -2.52
C ALA A 272 -30.36 4.16 -2.67
N SER A 273 -30.83 3.40 -1.67
CA SER A 273 -32.14 2.75 -1.71
C SER A 273 -32.84 2.78 -0.35
N ALA A 274 -34.16 2.69 -0.38
CA ALA A 274 -35.01 2.54 0.81
C ALA A 274 -35.81 1.24 0.69
N ILE A 275 -35.59 0.31 1.62
CA ILE A 275 -36.20 -1.02 1.63
C ILE A 275 -37.27 -1.06 2.73
N PRO A 276 -38.55 -1.35 2.42
CA PRO A 276 -39.60 -1.38 3.43
C PRO A 276 -39.39 -2.53 4.42
N LEU A 277 -39.64 -2.28 5.70
CA LEU A 277 -39.54 -3.27 6.77
C LEU A 277 -40.55 -3.01 7.90
N VAL A 278 -40.74 -4.01 8.77
CA VAL A 278 -41.53 -3.89 10.00
C VAL A 278 -40.58 -3.84 11.19
N MET A 279 -40.73 -2.83 12.03
CA MET A 279 -39.90 -2.58 13.22
C MET A 279 -40.65 -2.99 14.50
N LYS A 280 -39.95 -2.86 15.64
CA LYS A 280 -40.53 -3.12 16.97
C LYS A 280 -41.86 -2.38 17.15
N LYS A 281 -42.77 -2.96 17.94
CA LYS A 281 -44.12 -2.43 18.16
C LYS A 281 -44.99 -2.34 16.88
N GLY A 282 -44.66 -3.13 15.85
CA GLY A 282 -45.43 -3.21 14.61
C GLY A 282 -45.36 -1.96 13.74
N ARG A 283 -44.36 -1.09 13.94
CA ARG A 283 -44.21 0.13 13.15
C ARG A 283 -43.70 -0.20 11.76
N SER A 284 -44.32 0.36 10.74
CA SER A 284 -43.79 0.32 9.37
C SER A 284 -42.63 1.32 9.26
N GLY A 285 -41.55 0.91 8.62
CA GLY A 285 -40.37 1.74 8.43
C GLY A 285 -39.57 1.32 7.20
N HIS A 286 -38.40 1.93 7.03
CA HIS A 286 -37.49 1.65 5.91
C HIS A 286 -36.08 1.39 6.42
N LEU A 287 -35.36 0.45 5.79
CA LEU A 287 -33.91 0.39 5.82
C LEU A 287 -33.39 1.28 4.70
N VAL A 288 -32.75 2.38 5.05
CA VAL A 288 -32.00 3.19 4.09
C VAL A 288 -30.62 2.57 3.95
N ARG A 289 -30.26 2.21 2.71
CA ARG A 289 -29.00 1.57 2.36
C ARG A 289 -28.27 2.38 1.30
N VAL A 290 -27.03 2.75 1.59
CA VAL A 290 -26.16 3.53 0.70
C VAL A 290 -24.89 2.74 0.40
N VAL A 291 -24.53 2.65 -0.86
CA VAL A 291 -23.27 2.08 -1.32
C VAL A 291 -22.39 3.22 -1.77
N CYS A 292 -21.20 3.35 -1.19
CA CYS A 292 -20.29 4.46 -1.48
C CYS A 292 -18.84 4.01 -1.53
N ARG A 293 -17.95 4.86 -2.02
CA ARG A 293 -16.52 4.60 -1.90
C ARG A 293 -16.06 4.90 -0.47
N PRO A 294 -15.02 4.22 0.06
CA PRO A 294 -14.55 4.44 1.43
C PRO A 294 -14.16 5.89 1.75
N ASP A 295 -13.66 6.64 0.76
CA ASP A 295 -13.30 8.06 0.89
C ASP A 295 -14.52 9.00 1.02
N ALA A 296 -15.72 8.54 0.66
CA ALA A 296 -16.97 9.29 0.80
C ALA A 296 -17.76 8.95 2.07
N THR A 297 -17.33 7.95 2.84
CA THR A 297 -18.07 7.39 3.97
C THR A 297 -18.45 8.44 5.00
N ASP A 298 -17.50 9.23 5.50
CA ASP A 298 -17.77 10.21 6.56
C ASP A 298 -18.73 11.32 6.10
N ASN A 299 -18.59 11.79 4.86
CA ASN A 299 -19.50 12.79 4.30
C ASN A 299 -20.94 12.26 4.23
N LEU A 300 -21.11 11.06 3.67
CA LEU A 300 -22.43 10.46 3.46
C LEU A 300 -23.08 10.03 4.78
N VAL A 301 -22.31 9.57 5.77
CA VAL A 301 -22.80 9.38 7.14
C VAL A 301 -23.36 10.70 7.69
N GLY A 302 -22.64 11.81 7.47
CA GLY A 302 -23.09 13.14 7.87
C GLY A 302 -24.37 13.60 7.17
N VAL A 303 -24.55 13.27 5.88
CA VAL A 303 -25.79 13.54 5.14
C VAL A 303 -26.94 12.72 5.71
N MET A 304 -26.76 11.40 5.86
CA MET A 304 -27.79 10.51 6.41
C MET A 304 -28.24 10.95 7.81
N ALA A 305 -27.30 11.33 8.68
CA ALA A 305 -27.63 11.76 10.05
C ALA A 305 -28.48 13.05 10.07
N ARG A 306 -28.14 14.02 9.22
CA ARG A 306 -28.85 15.31 9.15
C ARG A 306 -30.24 15.19 8.53
N GLU A 307 -30.35 14.50 7.40
CA GLU A 307 -31.59 14.45 6.63
C GLU A 307 -32.60 13.44 7.18
N LEU A 308 -32.13 12.34 7.78
CA LEU A 308 -33.01 11.31 8.34
C LEU A 308 -33.24 11.46 9.85
N GLY A 309 -32.51 12.34 10.53
CA GLY A 309 -32.59 12.49 11.99
C GLY A 309 -32.17 11.25 12.78
N THR A 310 -31.44 10.31 12.15
CA THR A 310 -31.04 9.06 12.79
C THR A 310 -29.87 9.25 13.76
N LEU A 311 -29.92 8.53 14.88
CA LEU A 311 -28.88 8.54 15.91
C LEU A 311 -27.78 7.48 15.68
N GLY A 312 -27.96 6.60 14.70
CA GLY A 312 -27.03 5.49 14.45
C GLY A 312 -27.06 5.00 13.01
N ILE A 313 -25.89 4.98 12.39
CA ILE A 313 -25.66 4.47 11.05
C ILE A 313 -24.64 3.34 11.17
N ARG A 314 -24.99 2.16 10.67
CA ARG A 314 -24.08 1.01 10.60
C ARG A 314 -23.27 1.14 9.33
N CYS A 315 -21.95 1.01 9.44
CA CYS A 315 -21.07 0.88 8.29
C CYS A 315 -20.55 -0.57 8.21
N ILE A 316 -20.71 -1.19 7.05
CA ILE A 316 -20.03 -2.43 6.68
C ILE A 316 -18.90 -2.03 5.72
N PRO A 317 -17.66 -1.91 6.22
CA PRO A 317 -16.58 -1.37 5.42
C PRO A 317 -15.99 -2.41 4.47
N MET A 318 -15.35 -1.93 3.41
CA MET A 318 -14.46 -2.71 2.53
C MET A 318 -15.13 -3.94 1.88
N VAL A 319 -16.40 -3.81 1.47
CA VAL A 319 -17.09 -4.88 0.75
C VAL A 319 -16.56 -4.97 -0.67
N HIS A 320 -16.16 -6.18 -1.09
CA HIS A 320 -15.71 -6.43 -2.44
C HIS A 320 -16.87 -6.34 -3.44
N ARG A 321 -16.78 -5.42 -4.40
CA ARG A 321 -17.67 -5.36 -5.56
C ARG A 321 -16.94 -5.93 -6.77
N SER A 322 -17.46 -7.01 -7.34
CA SER A 322 -17.02 -7.45 -8.67
C SER A 322 -17.64 -6.50 -9.69
N VAL A 323 -16.82 -5.68 -10.34
CA VAL A 323 -17.27 -4.78 -11.41
C VAL A 323 -16.75 -5.34 -12.72
N ALA A 324 -17.67 -5.65 -13.63
CA ALA A 324 -17.31 -5.95 -15.01
C ALA A 324 -16.64 -4.72 -15.64
N GLU A 325 -15.49 -4.92 -16.28
CA GLU A 325 -14.88 -3.88 -17.12
C GLU A 325 -15.93 -3.39 -18.12
N ARG A 326 -16.02 -2.08 -18.34
CA ARG A 326 -16.97 -1.52 -19.31
C ARG A 326 -16.28 -0.55 -20.24
N THR A 327 -16.62 -0.63 -21.52
CA THR A 327 -16.31 0.41 -22.50
C THR A 327 -17.61 1.09 -22.92
N VAL A 328 -17.52 2.34 -23.35
CA VAL A 328 -18.63 3.08 -23.93
C VAL A 328 -18.31 3.27 -25.41
N GLU A 329 -19.19 2.81 -26.28
CA GLU A 329 -19.06 2.96 -27.72
C GLU A 329 -20.21 3.80 -28.25
N ALA A 330 -19.90 4.87 -28.97
CA ALA A 330 -20.90 5.65 -29.68
C ALA A 330 -21.36 4.88 -30.93
N VAL A 331 -22.64 4.50 -30.97
CA VAL A 331 -23.22 3.72 -32.07
C VAL A 331 -24.20 4.58 -32.84
N THR A 332 -23.98 4.70 -34.15
CA THR A 332 -24.89 5.42 -35.04
C THR A 332 -25.94 4.47 -35.59
N VAL A 333 -27.21 4.82 -35.43
CA VAL A 333 -28.35 4.07 -36.00
C VAL A 333 -29.30 5.00 -36.73
N THR A 334 -29.94 4.51 -37.78
CA THR A 334 -30.99 5.24 -38.49
C THR A 334 -32.36 4.74 -38.01
N ILE A 335 -33.13 5.61 -37.37
CA ILE A 335 -34.48 5.32 -36.89
C ILE A 335 -35.44 6.30 -37.56
N ARG A 336 -36.42 5.76 -38.31
CA ARG A 336 -37.39 6.56 -39.10
C ARG A 336 -36.73 7.56 -40.06
N GLY A 337 -35.61 7.18 -40.66
CA GLY A 337 -34.90 8.00 -41.65
C GLY A 337 -34.02 9.11 -41.06
N ARG A 338 -33.92 9.22 -39.73
CA ARG A 338 -33.00 10.13 -39.05
C ARG A 338 -31.88 9.36 -38.37
N GLU A 339 -30.67 9.89 -38.44
CA GLU A 339 -29.52 9.33 -37.72
C GLU A 339 -29.50 9.77 -36.26
N TRP A 340 -29.20 8.81 -35.40
CA TRP A 340 -29.06 8.98 -33.96
C TRP A 340 -27.74 8.37 -33.53
N MET A 341 -26.99 9.11 -32.73
CA MET A 341 -25.79 8.62 -32.07
C MET A 341 -26.15 8.33 -30.62
N ILE A 342 -26.08 7.06 -30.24
CA ILE A 342 -26.42 6.60 -28.90
C ILE A 342 -25.25 5.77 -28.36
N ASP A 343 -24.80 6.13 -27.17
CA ASP A 343 -23.77 5.44 -26.43
C ASP A 343 -24.26 4.07 -25.97
N VAL A 344 -23.40 3.07 -26.11
CA VAL A 344 -23.65 1.71 -25.68
C VAL A 344 -22.60 1.29 -24.67
N LYS A 345 -23.06 0.98 -23.47
CA LYS A 345 -22.24 0.40 -22.41
C LYS A 345 -22.02 -1.07 -22.74
N CYS A 346 -20.79 -1.42 -23.08
CA CYS A 346 -20.37 -2.78 -23.38
C CYS A 346 -19.71 -3.37 -22.13
N GLY A 347 -20.32 -4.38 -21.52
CA GLY A 347 -19.76 -5.06 -20.34
C GLY A 347 -18.82 -6.18 -20.75
N TRP A 348 -17.67 -6.29 -20.08
CA TRP A 348 -16.61 -7.24 -20.35
C TRP A 348 -16.38 -8.17 -19.16
N SER A 349 -16.06 -9.42 -19.45
CA SER A 349 -15.54 -10.39 -18.48
C SER A 349 -14.28 -11.01 -19.07
N GLY A 350 -13.12 -10.56 -18.58
CA GLY A 350 -11.85 -10.77 -19.25
C GLY A 350 -11.89 -10.23 -20.68
N LYS A 351 -11.49 -11.03 -21.68
CA LYS A 351 -11.47 -10.62 -23.10
C LYS A 351 -12.80 -10.83 -23.84
N LYS A 352 -13.89 -11.16 -23.14
CA LYS A 352 -15.19 -11.46 -23.75
C LYS A 352 -16.22 -10.41 -23.37
N ILE A 353 -16.94 -9.88 -24.36
CA ILE A 353 -18.10 -9.01 -24.12
C ILE A 353 -19.27 -9.88 -23.64
N THR A 354 -19.88 -9.48 -22.52
CA THR A 354 -21.00 -10.19 -21.86
C THR A 354 -22.33 -9.49 -22.04
N SER A 355 -22.35 -8.18 -22.28
CA SER A 355 -23.58 -7.40 -22.45
C SER A 355 -23.39 -6.13 -23.27
N PHE A 356 -24.47 -5.72 -23.93
CA PHE A 356 -24.63 -4.41 -24.56
C PHE A 356 -25.84 -3.75 -23.91
N LYS A 357 -25.71 -2.51 -23.46
CA LYS A 357 -26.83 -1.74 -22.92
C LYS A 357 -26.80 -0.32 -23.48
N ALA A 358 -27.86 0.07 -24.19
CA ALA A 358 -28.01 1.44 -24.64
C ALA A 358 -28.08 2.40 -23.45
N GLU A 359 -27.49 3.60 -23.59
CA GLU A 359 -27.62 4.68 -22.63
C GLU A 359 -29.10 5.09 -22.53
N TYR A 360 -29.63 5.12 -21.29
CA TYR A 360 -31.07 5.19 -21.06
C TYR A 360 -31.65 6.54 -21.50
N GLU A 361 -31.01 7.65 -21.14
CA GLU A 361 -31.52 8.98 -21.42
C GLU A 361 -31.51 9.26 -22.92
N GLN A 362 -30.44 8.86 -23.60
CA GLN A 362 -30.31 9.02 -25.06
C GLN A 362 -31.33 8.15 -25.81
N ALA A 363 -31.48 6.89 -25.44
CA ALA A 363 -32.48 6.00 -26.05
C ALA A 363 -33.92 6.46 -25.74
N ALA A 364 -34.19 6.96 -24.53
CA ALA A 364 -35.49 7.51 -24.17
C ALA A 364 -35.81 8.83 -24.89
N ALA A 365 -34.80 9.68 -25.15
CA ALA A 365 -34.96 10.87 -25.98
C ALA A 365 -35.31 10.49 -27.43
N CYS A 366 -34.57 9.55 -28.02
CA CYS A 366 -34.85 9.02 -29.36
C CYS A 366 -36.26 8.41 -29.46
N ALA A 367 -36.67 7.60 -28.48
CA ALA A 367 -37.99 6.99 -28.44
C ALA A 367 -39.11 8.05 -28.43
N ARG A 368 -38.96 9.09 -27.60
CA ARG A 368 -39.93 10.19 -27.51
C ARG A 368 -40.05 10.99 -28.81
N GLU A 369 -38.92 11.29 -29.45
CA GLU A 369 -38.90 12.14 -30.64
C GLU A 369 -39.35 11.39 -31.90
N THR A 370 -39.05 10.10 -32.01
CA THR A 370 -39.40 9.28 -33.18
C THR A 370 -40.75 8.57 -33.06
N GLY A 371 -41.34 8.55 -31.86
CA GLY A 371 -42.55 7.79 -31.56
C GLY A 371 -42.37 6.27 -31.56
N VAL A 372 -41.13 5.78 -31.66
CA VAL A 372 -40.79 4.35 -31.62
C VAL A 372 -40.71 3.90 -30.16
N PRO A 373 -41.23 2.71 -29.80
CA PRO A 373 -41.12 2.19 -28.44
C PRO A 373 -39.66 2.11 -27.97
N PHE A 374 -39.38 2.52 -26.73
CA PHE A 374 -38.04 2.46 -26.13
C PHE A 374 -37.35 1.11 -26.30
N ARG A 375 -38.10 0.01 -26.15
CA ARG A 375 -37.57 -1.35 -26.29
C ARG A 375 -37.04 -1.63 -27.70
N GLU A 376 -37.68 -1.09 -28.73
CA GLU A 376 -37.24 -1.24 -30.12
C GLU A 376 -36.01 -0.36 -30.41
N VAL A 377 -36.00 0.86 -29.90
CA VAL A 377 -34.84 1.77 -29.99
C VAL A 377 -33.62 1.12 -29.34
N ALA A 378 -33.72 0.71 -28.07
CA ALA A 378 -32.63 0.09 -27.33
C ALA A 378 -32.14 -1.19 -28.02
N GLY A 379 -33.06 -2.07 -28.44
CA GLY A 379 -32.69 -3.31 -29.14
C GLY A 379 -31.98 -3.06 -30.49
N THR A 380 -32.39 -2.04 -31.24
CA THR A 380 -31.77 -1.67 -32.52
C THR A 380 -30.33 -1.19 -32.31
N VAL A 381 -30.13 -0.33 -31.31
CA VAL A 381 -28.82 0.24 -30.94
C VAL A 381 -27.89 -0.86 -30.42
N GLU A 382 -28.37 -1.73 -29.53
CA GLU A 382 -27.59 -2.84 -28.96
C GLU A 382 -27.20 -3.87 -30.05
N ALA A 383 -28.09 -4.15 -31.01
CA ALA A 383 -27.79 -5.02 -32.14
C ALA A 383 -26.76 -4.40 -33.10
N ALA A 384 -26.84 -3.10 -33.33
CA ALA A 384 -25.84 -2.37 -34.12
C ALA A 384 -24.46 -2.39 -33.43
N ALA A 385 -24.42 -2.19 -32.11
CA ALA A 385 -23.20 -2.32 -31.31
C ALA A 385 -22.58 -3.72 -31.45
N ARG A 386 -23.40 -4.77 -31.35
CA ARG A 386 -22.92 -6.15 -31.52
C ARG A 386 -22.29 -6.36 -32.90
N ARG A 387 -22.90 -5.88 -33.98
CA ARG A 387 -22.36 -5.98 -35.34
C ARG A 387 -21.01 -5.28 -35.48
N LEU A 388 -20.88 -4.09 -34.92
CA LEU A 388 -19.62 -3.33 -34.90
C LEU A 388 -18.48 -4.15 -34.28
N PHE A 389 -18.74 -4.89 -33.19
CA PHE A 389 -17.73 -5.74 -32.55
C PHE A 389 -17.47 -7.05 -33.29
N VAL A 390 -18.42 -7.55 -34.08
CA VAL A 390 -18.18 -8.67 -35.02
C VAL A 390 -17.24 -8.20 -36.15
N GLU A 391 -17.52 -7.03 -36.74
CA GLU A 391 -16.68 -6.44 -37.81
C GLU A 391 -15.26 -6.13 -37.34
N ARG A 392 -15.09 -5.72 -36.09
CA ARG A 392 -13.78 -5.51 -35.45
C ARG A 392 -13.06 -6.80 -35.05
N GLY A 393 -13.65 -7.98 -35.32
CA GLY A 393 -13.05 -9.28 -35.00
C GLY A 393 -13.02 -9.63 -33.51
N VAL A 394 -13.79 -8.92 -32.68
CA VAL A 394 -13.86 -9.12 -31.22
C VAL A 394 -14.89 -10.17 -30.84
N LEU A 395 -15.98 -10.27 -31.61
CA LEU A 395 -17.04 -11.26 -31.42
C LEU A 395 -17.09 -12.24 -32.61
N ALA A 396 -17.47 -13.48 -32.32
CA ALA A 396 -17.83 -14.43 -33.37
C ALA A 396 -19.17 -14.01 -34.04
N PRO A 397 -19.35 -14.29 -35.35
CA PRO A 397 -20.55 -13.92 -36.12
C PRO A 397 -21.87 -14.45 -35.55
#